data_AF-A0A929NY47-F1
#
_entry.id   AF-A0A929NY47-F1
#
_cell.length_a   1.000
_cell.length_b   1.000
_cell.length_c   1.000
_cell.angle_alpha   90.00
_cell.angle_beta   90.00
_cell.angle_gamma   90.00
#
_symmetry.space_group_name_H-M   'P 1'
#
loop_
_entity.id
_entity.type
_entity.pdbx_description
1 polymer ?
#
loop_
_entity_poly.entity_id
_entity_poly.type
_entity_poly.pdbx_seq_one_letter_code
_entity_poly.pdbx_strand_id
1 'polypeptide(L)' 'TYVFGGFSPDFYASYQNAFPMDEGFAVRKTFYNIYHIINHLNLFGGGYHGQAIHMMEQVLSEV' A
#
# COMPACT_ATOMS: atom_id res chain seq x y z
N THR A 1 -7.00 4.38 -2.63
CA THR A 1 -5.55 4.16 -2.35
C THR A 1 -5.34 4.19 -0.85
N TYR A 2 -4.38 3.43 -0.30
CA TYR A 2 -4.07 3.43 1.15
C TYR A 2 -2.85 4.28 1.51
N VAL A 3 -2.27 4.97 0.53
CA VAL A 3 -1.18 5.93 0.71
C VAL A 3 -1.65 7.34 0.36
N PHE A 4 -0.97 8.37 0.85
CA PHE A 4 -1.22 9.77 0.52
C PHE A 4 -2.62 10.27 0.90
N GLY A 5 -3.05 10.00 2.14
CA GLY A 5 -4.30 10.51 2.71
C GLY A 5 -5.49 9.56 2.58
N GLY A 6 -5.47 8.63 1.62
CA GLY A 6 -6.46 7.58 1.47
C GLY A 6 -7.92 8.03 1.33
N PHE A 7 -8.84 7.07 1.37
CA PHE A 7 -10.28 7.33 1.38
C PHE A 7 -10.86 7.35 2.79
N SER A 8 -12.11 7.82 2.93
CA SER A 8 -12.80 7.82 4.22
C SER A 8 -13.05 6.39 4.74
N PRO A 9 -13.19 6.19 6.06
CA PRO A 9 -13.55 4.90 6.64
C PRO A 9 -14.83 4.30 6.03
N ASP A 10 -15.83 5.14 5.77
CA ASP A 10 -17.12 4.72 5.20
C ASP A 10 -16.98 4.09 3.81
N PHE A 11 -16.05 4.59 3.00
CA PHE A 11 -15.73 3.98 1.71
C PHE A 11 -15.24 2.55 1.88
N TYR A 12 -14.28 2.32 2.77
CA TYR A 12 -13.72 0.98 2.98
C TYR A 12 -14.74 0.03 3.59
N ALA A 13 -15.57 0.51 4.51
CA ALA A 13 -16.65 -0.28 5.11
C ALA A 13 -17.68 -0.72 4.05
N SER A 14 -18.10 0.21 3.18
CA SER A 14 -19.04 -0.07 2.10
C SER A 14 -18.45 -1.05 1.07
N TYR A 15 -17.17 -0.87 0.70
CA TYR A 15 -16.48 -1.78 -0.19
C TYR A 15 -16.39 -3.19 0.40
N GLN A 16 -15.98 -3.30 1.67
CA GLN A 16 -15.86 -4.60 2.35
C GLN A 16 -17.21 -5.34 2.45
N ASN A 17 -18.32 -4.61 2.56
CA ASN A 17 -19.66 -5.21 2.58
C ASN A 17 -20.10 -5.70 1.19
N ALA A 18 -19.86 -4.91 0.15
CA ALA A 18 -20.29 -5.24 -1.21
C ALA A 18 -19.37 -6.27 -1.90
N PHE A 19 -18.06 -6.20 -1.63
CA PHE A 19 -17.06 -7.11 -2.18
C PHE A 19 -15.95 -7.37 -1.14
N PRO A 20 -16.12 -8.40 -0.30
CA PRO A 20 -15.17 -8.71 0.76
C PRO A 20 -13.76 -8.97 0.22
N MET A 21 -12.76 -8.39 0.90
CA MET A 21 -11.37 -8.61 0.56
C MET A 21 -10.95 -10.05 0.85
N ASP A 22 -10.28 -10.69 -0.11
CA ASP A 22 -9.75 -12.05 0.06
C ASP A 22 -8.63 -12.11 1.10
N GLU A 23 -8.38 -13.33 1.60
CA GLU A 23 -7.24 -13.63 2.45
C GLU A 23 -5.91 -13.13 1.82
N GLY A 24 -5.00 -12.66 2.67
CA GLY A 24 -3.72 -12.08 2.23
C GLY A 24 -3.83 -10.64 1.71
N PHE A 25 -5.02 -10.01 1.76
CA PHE A 25 -5.18 -8.62 1.35
C PHE A 25 -4.22 -7.66 2.07
N ALA A 26 -3.93 -7.88 3.36
CA ALA A 26 -3.02 -7.03 4.12
C ALA A 26 -1.63 -6.95 3.49
N VAL A 27 -1.06 -8.10 3.08
CA VAL A 27 0.24 -8.19 2.42
C VAL A 27 0.17 -7.61 1.01
N ARG A 28 -0.85 -7.99 0.22
CA ARG A 28 -1.04 -7.49 -1.15
C ARG A 28 -1.23 -5.97 -1.18
N LYS A 29 -1.92 -5.39 -0.20
CA LYS A 29 -2.08 -3.93 -0.06
C LYS A 29 -0.72 -3.24 0.08
N THR A 30 0.16 -3.75 0.94
CA THR A 30 1.52 -3.22 1.08
C THR A 30 2.28 -3.36 -0.24
N PHE A 31 2.24 -4.55 -0.86
CA PHE A 31 2.88 -4.81 -2.15
C PHE A 31 2.40 -3.86 -3.26
N TYR A 32 1.09 -3.67 -3.42
CA TYR A 32 0.53 -2.75 -4.42
C TYR A 32 0.94 -1.30 -4.17
N ASN A 33 1.06 -0.87 -2.91
CA ASN A 33 1.48 0.49 -2.58
C ASN A 33 2.97 0.75 -2.91
N ILE A 34 3.84 -0.27 -2.95
CA ILE A 34 5.26 -0.11 -3.28
C ILE A 34 5.43 0.57 -4.64
N TYR A 35 4.61 0.21 -5.64
CA TYR A 35 4.62 0.86 -6.95
C TYR A 35 4.48 2.38 -6.83
N HIS A 36 3.51 2.84 -6.03
CA HIS A 36 3.27 4.26 -5.85
C HIS A 36 4.41 4.97 -5.14
N ILE A 37 5.03 4.33 -4.15
CA ILE A 37 6.19 4.91 -3.43
C ILE A 37 7.41 4.99 -4.34
N ILE A 38 7.70 3.95 -5.13
CA ILE A 38 8.79 3.99 -6.12
C ILE A 38 8.52 5.06 -7.18
N ASN A 39 7.28 5.20 -7.65
CA ASN A 39 6.93 6.27 -8.58
C ASN A 39 7.16 7.65 -7.96
N HIS A 40 6.81 7.85 -6.68
CA HIS A 40 7.08 9.11 -5.98
C HIS A 40 8.58 9.34 -5.75
N LEU A 41 9.35 8.30 -5.46
CA LEU A 41 10.80 8.37 -5.42
C LEU A 41 11.37 8.86 -6.76
N ASN A 42 10.91 8.29 -7.88
CA ASN A 42 11.40 8.68 -9.21
C ASN A 42 11.05 10.14 -9.57
N LEU A 43 9.86 10.61 -9.18
CA LEU A 43 9.40 11.95 -9.52
C LEU A 43 9.90 13.05 -8.58
N PHE A 44 10.09 12.72 -7.29
CA PHE A 44 10.31 13.72 -6.24
C PHE A 44 11.56 13.48 -5.39
N GLY A 45 12.22 12.33 -5.55
CA GLY A 45 13.45 11.98 -4.83
C GLY A 45 13.25 11.84 -3.31
N GLY A 46 14.34 12.00 -2.56
CA GLY A 46 14.30 12.19 -1.12
C GLY A 46 13.77 11.00 -0.30
N GLY A 47 12.94 11.31 0.70
CA GLY A 47 12.51 10.40 1.77
C GLY A 47 11.73 9.15 1.34
N TYR A 48 11.29 9.08 0.08
CA TYR A 48 10.59 7.92 -0.45
C TYR A 48 11.51 6.69 -0.62
N HIS A 49 12.84 6.87 -0.70
CA HIS A 49 13.77 5.75 -0.83
C HIS A 49 13.72 4.82 0.39
N GLY A 50 13.88 5.37 1.60
CA GLY A 50 13.83 4.58 2.82
C GLY A 50 12.47 3.90 3.01
N GLN A 51 11.38 4.59 2.65
CA GLN A 51 10.04 4.02 2.69
C GLN A 51 9.88 2.85 1.71
N ALA A 52 10.39 2.97 0.48
CA ALA A 52 10.31 1.90 -0.51
C ALA A 52 11.06 0.64 -0.06
N ILE A 53 12.29 0.80 0.46
CA ILE A 53 13.09 -0.32 0.98
C ILE A 53 12.36 -1.01 2.13
N HIS A 54 11.91 -0.26 3.13
CA HIS A 54 11.23 -0.85 4.29
C HIS A 54 9.96 -1.62 3.91
N MET A 55 9.16 -1.10 2.97
CA MET A 55 7.96 -1.78 2.50
C MET A 55 8.29 -3.07 1.71
N MET A 56 9.38 -3.06 0.93
CA MET A 56 9.85 -4.26 0.23
C MET A 56 10.30 -5.35 1.21
N GLU A 57 11.08 -4.98 2.22
CA GLU A 57 11.52 -5.90 3.27
C GLU A 57 10.33 -6.52 4.02
N GLN A 58 9.32 -5.72 4.36
CA GLN A 58 8.10 -6.21 5.01
C GLN A 58 7.36 -7.24 4.15
N VAL A 59 7.24 -7.01 2.84
CA VAL A 59 6.57 -7.98 1.94
C VAL A 59 7.40 -9.25 1.80
N LEU A 60 8.73 -9.13 1.70
CA LEU A 60 9.62 -10.28 1.60
C LEU A 60 9.65 -11.14 2.87
N SER A 61 9.36 -10.60 4.05
CA SER A 61 9.26 -11.39 5.28
C SER A 61 8.00 -12.24 5.41
N GLU A 62 7.00 -12.01 4.54
CA GLU A 62 5.74 -12.75 4.51
C GLU A 62 5.75 -13.92 3.50
N VAL A 63 6.90 -14.17 2.85
CA VAL A 63 7.15 -15.22 1.83
C VAL A 63 8.19 -16.21 2.34
#